data_AF-A0A6P6NXB5-F1
#
_entry.id   AF-A0A6P6NXB5-F1
#
_cell.length_a   1.000
_cell.length_b   1.000
_cell.length_c   1.000
_cell.angle_alpha   90.00
_cell.angle_beta   90.00
_cell.angle_gamma   90.00
#
_symmetry.space_group_name_H-M   'P 1'
#
loop_
_entity.id
_entity.type
_entity.pdbx_description
1 polymer ?
#
loop_
_entity_poly.entity_id
_entity_poly.type
_entity_poly.pdbx_seq_one_letter_code
_entity_poly.pdbx_strand_id
1 'polypeptide(L)'
;MSKRMNTLAVPAGQMTQAVSDGELNFKLSSRGSSSSLSENSSRSGGPQGADGPASRVVSWAVCFERLLEDHVGVRYFTEFLKSEVSAENILFYQACEKFKKIPPTRLEEVCDFIIKLA
;
A
#
# COMPACT_ATOMS: atom_id res chain seq x y z
N MET A 1 36.97 52.00 6.77
CA MET A 1 35.60 52.05 6.24
C MET A 1 34.82 50.81 6.64
N SER A 2 33.84 50.98 7.51
CA SER A 2 32.94 49.93 8.00
C SER A 2 32.03 49.40 6.90
N LYS A 3 31.87 48.08 6.79
CA LYS A 3 30.75 47.47 6.07
C LYS A 3 29.85 46.80 7.08
N ARG A 4 28.69 47.42 7.31
CA ARG A 4 27.61 46.96 8.19
C ARG A 4 27.04 45.65 7.66
N MET A 5 26.90 44.67 8.54
CA MET A 5 26.04 43.51 8.32
C MET A 5 24.58 43.97 8.47
N ASN A 6 23.78 43.78 7.43
CA ASN A 6 22.34 44.02 7.51
C ASN A 6 21.67 42.67 7.73
N THR A 7 21.25 42.41 8.96
CA THR A 7 20.33 41.35 9.32
C THR A 7 18.95 41.71 8.75
N LEU A 8 18.58 41.09 7.64
CA LEU A 8 17.22 41.17 7.11
C LEU A 8 16.35 40.22 7.92
N ALA A 9 15.52 40.80 8.78
CA ALA A 9 14.45 40.12 9.49
C ALA A 9 13.55 39.39 8.49
N VAL A 10 13.44 38.07 8.63
CA VAL A 10 12.48 37.25 7.90
C VAL A 10 11.10 37.56 8.47
N PRO A 11 10.12 38.01 7.66
CA PRO A 11 8.76 38.17 8.14
C PRO A 11 8.17 36.78 8.45
N ALA A 12 7.52 36.66 9.60
CA ALA A 12 6.81 35.45 10.02
C ALA A 12 5.72 35.10 9.00
N GLY A 13 6.07 34.27 8.02
CA GLY A 13 5.12 33.60 7.16
C GLY A 13 4.34 32.59 7.99
N GLN A 14 3.02 32.68 7.93
CA GLN A 14 2.10 31.69 8.49
C GLN A 14 2.47 30.30 7.94
N MET A 15 3.08 29.47 8.79
CA MET A 15 3.14 28.05 8.56
C MET A 15 1.75 27.49 8.90
N THR A 16 0.81 27.51 7.94
CA THR A 16 -0.39 26.69 8.06
C THR A 16 0.03 25.24 7.82
N GLN A 17 0.15 24.51 8.93
CA GLN A 17 0.39 23.08 9.00
C GLN A 17 -0.60 22.37 8.05
N ALA A 18 -0.08 21.65 7.06
CA ALA A 18 -0.90 20.72 6.29
C ALA A 18 -1.36 19.61 7.26
N VAL A 19 -2.63 19.66 7.67
CA VAL A 19 -3.28 18.54 8.33
C VAL A 19 -3.67 17.54 7.26
N SER A 20 -2.93 16.44 7.18
CA SER A 20 -3.41 15.24 6.52
C SER A 20 -4.17 14.44 7.58
N ASP A 21 -5.45 14.75 7.77
CA ASP A 21 -6.32 13.99 8.67
C ASP A 21 -6.71 12.68 7.98
N GLY A 22 -5.81 11.70 8.08
CA GLY A 22 -5.98 10.35 7.57
C GLY A 22 -7.00 9.52 8.35
N GLU A 23 -8.21 10.03 8.60
CA GLU A 23 -9.30 9.23 9.17
C GLU A 23 -10.19 8.65 8.07
N LEU A 24 -9.76 7.54 7.47
CA LEU A 24 -10.66 6.68 6.71
C LEU A 24 -11.50 5.86 7.71
N ASN A 25 -12.58 6.47 8.22
CA ASN A 25 -13.59 5.81 9.02
C ASN A 25 -14.43 4.84 8.15
N PHE A 26 -13.85 3.69 7.77
CA PHE A 26 -14.61 2.57 7.24
C PHE A 26 -15.21 1.79 8.41
N LYS A 27 -16.26 2.34 9.04
CA LYS A 27 -17.06 1.53 9.98
C LYS A 27 -17.84 0.51 9.17
N LEU A 28 -17.39 -0.74 9.23
CA LEU A 28 -18.20 -1.92 8.93
C LEU A 28 -19.35 -1.97 9.94
N SER A 29 -20.47 -1.32 9.63
CA SER A 29 -21.73 -1.54 10.35
C SER A 29 -22.37 -2.84 9.88
N SER A 30 -21.74 -3.97 10.22
CA SER A 30 -22.45 -5.25 10.22
C SER A 30 -23.24 -5.32 11.52
N ARG A 31 -24.49 -4.84 11.50
CA ARG A 31 -25.55 -5.17 12.47
C ARG A 31 -26.88 -4.51 12.13
N GLY A 32 -27.81 -5.32 11.64
CA GLY A 32 -29.21 -4.93 11.44
C GLY A 32 -30.08 -6.04 10.84
N SER A 33 -29.87 -7.31 11.24
CA SER A 33 -30.81 -8.37 10.89
C SER A 33 -31.98 -8.37 11.87
N SER A 34 -33.15 -7.98 11.40
CA SER A 34 -34.41 -8.32 12.04
C SER A 34 -35.40 -8.84 11.00
N SER A 35 -35.41 -10.15 10.81
CA SER A 35 -36.65 -10.93 10.75
C SER A 35 -36.32 -12.41 10.71
N SER A 36 -36.98 -13.10 11.62
CA SER A 36 -36.89 -14.50 11.99
C SER A 36 -37.29 -15.44 10.83
N LEU A 37 -36.82 -16.69 10.85
CA LEU A 37 -37.63 -17.91 11.06
C LEU A 37 -36.94 -19.20 10.54
N SER A 38 -37.01 -20.23 11.40
CA SER A 38 -36.94 -21.68 11.18
C SER A 38 -35.57 -22.39 11.11
N GLU A 39 -35.61 -23.63 11.57
CA GLU A 39 -34.58 -24.35 12.30
C GLU A 39 -33.93 -25.47 11.46
N ASN A 40 -32.83 -25.98 12.01
CA ASN A 40 -32.30 -27.33 11.85
C ASN A 40 -31.47 -27.67 10.60
N SER A 41 -30.15 -27.63 10.76
CA SER A 41 -29.27 -28.77 10.43
C SER A 41 -27.89 -28.54 11.01
N SER A 42 -27.51 -29.41 11.94
CA SER A 42 -26.16 -29.61 12.47
C SER A 42 -25.14 -29.75 11.34
N ARG A 43 -24.30 -28.72 11.14
CA ARG A 43 -23.10 -28.80 10.31
C ARG A 43 -21.97 -28.06 11.01
N SER A 44 -20.99 -28.85 11.44
CA SER A 44 -19.64 -28.43 11.80
C SER A 44 -19.09 -27.39 10.82
N GLY A 45 -18.51 -26.33 11.34
CA GLY A 45 -17.76 -25.33 10.57
C GLY A 45 -17.53 -24.07 11.39
N GLY A 46 -16.30 -23.83 11.81
CA GLY A 46 -15.90 -22.62 12.52
C GLY A 46 -16.14 -21.32 11.73
N PRO A 47 -15.82 -20.15 12.29
CA PRO A 47 -16.11 -18.86 11.66
C PRO A 47 -15.21 -18.64 10.43
N GLN A 48 -15.61 -19.17 9.27
CA GLN A 48 -15.16 -18.71 7.96
C GLN A 48 -16.00 -17.49 7.59
N GLY A 49 -15.76 -16.38 8.30
CA GLY A 49 -16.52 -15.15 8.15
C GLY A 49 -15.60 -13.99 7.86
N ALA A 50 -14.91 -14.00 6.71
CA ALA A 50 -14.35 -12.79 6.10
C ALA A 50 -13.70 -13.00 4.72
N ASP A 51 -13.33 -14.21 4.28
CA ASP A 51 -12.47 -14.39 3.08
C ASP A 51 -13.20 -14.26 1.71
N GLY A 52 -14.11 -13.29 1.58
CA GLY A 52 -14.71 -12.93 0.29
C GLY A 52 -13.76 -12.06 -0.55
N PRO A 53 -13.91 -12.04 -1.90
CA PRO A 53 -13.15 -11.14 -2.77
C PRO A 53 -13.21 -9.67 -2.34
N ALA A 54 -14.35 -9.22 -1.80
CA ALA A 54 -14.52 -7.86 -1.28
C ALA A 54 -13.63 -7.58 -0.05
N SER A 55 -13.49 -8.54 0.87
CA SER A 55 -12.62 -8.35 2.04
C SER A 55 -11.15 -8.24 1.64
N ARG A 56 -10.73 -9.01 0.63
CA ARG A 56 -9.38 -8.90 0.05
C ARG A 56 -9.12 -7.50 -0.52
N VAL A 57 -10.04 -6.98 -1.35
CA VAL A 57 -9.87 -5.63 -1.93
C VAL A 57 -9.87 -4.54 -0.86
N VAL A 58 -10.72 -4.66 0.17
CA VAL A 58 -10.72 -3.73 1.31
C VAL A 58 -9.39 -3.76 2.04
N SER A 59 -8.77 -4.94 2.21
CA SER A 59 -7.49 -5.07 2.91
C SER A 59 -6.34 -4.37 2.18
N TRP A 60 -6.37 -4.33 0.85
CA TRP A 60 -5.41 -3.57 0.03
C TRP A 60 -5.49 -2.07 0.31
N ALA A 61 -6.71 -1.53 0.45
CA ALA A 61 -6.93 -0.11 0.73
C ALA A 61 -6.54 0.27 2.17
N VAL A 62 -6.48 -0.69 3.09
CA VAL A 62 -6.04 -0.46 4.48
C VAL A 62 -4.53 -0.27 4.55
N CYS A 63 -3.75 -1.04 3.79
CA CYS A 63 -2.29 -1.00 3.85
C CYS A 63 -1.66 -1.49 2.54
N PHE A 64 -0.69 -0.75 2.01
CA PHE A 64 -0.05 -1.07 0.73
C PHE A 64 0.68 -2.42 0.76
N GLU A 65 1.27 -2.79 1.89
CA GLU A 65 1.93 -4.08 2.09
C GLU A 65 0.96 -5.25 1.86
N ARG A 66 -0.31 -5.13 2.26
CA ARG A 66 -1.33 -6.16 2.00
C ARG A 66 -1.66 -6.30 0.52
N LEU A 67 -1.58 -5.21 -0.24
CA LEU A 67 -1.68 -5.25 -1.70
C LEU A 67 -0.48 -5.97 -2.32
N LEU A 68 0.73 -5.72 -1.80
CA LEU A 68 1.98 -6.32 -2.30
C LEU A 68 2.08 -7.83 -1.99
N GLU A 69 1.49 -8.28 -0.89
CA GLU A 69 1.41 -9.69 -0.51
C GLU A 69 0.40 -10.48 -1.36
N ASP A 70 -0.61 -9.83 -1.94
CA ASP A 70 -1.62 -10.48 -2.78
C ASP A 70 -1.25 -10.42 -4.27
N HIS A 71 -0.96 -11.58 -4.88
CA HIS A 71 -0.66 -11.69 -6.30
C HIS A 71 -1.74 -11.09 -7.23
N VAL A 72 -3.02 -11.10 -6.83
CA VAL A 72 -4.10 -10.49 -7.60
C VAL A 72 -4.05 -8.96 -7.49
N GLY A 73 -3.80 -8.44 -6.27
CA GLY A 73 -3.64 -7.02 -6.00
C GLY A 73 -2.48 -6.43 -6.79
N VAL A 74 -1.32 -7.09 -6.72
CA VAL A 74 -0.13 -6.74 -7.51
C VAL A 74 -0.43 -6.71 -9.00
N ARG A 75 -1.18 -7.69 -9.54
CA ARG A 75 -1.53 -7.71 -10.97
C ARG A 75 -2.36 -6.50 -11.37
N TYR A 76 -3.42 -6.19 -10.62
CA TYR A 76 -4.26 -5.02 -10.91
C TYR A 76 -3.51 -3.70 -10.74
N PHE A 77 -2.70 -3.59 -9.69
CA PHE A 77 -1.88 -2.41 -9.45
C PHE A 77 -0.83 -2.21 -10.54
N THR A 78 -0.26 -3.29 -11.07
CA THR A 78 0.67 -3.22 -12.20
C THR A 78 -0.03 -2.70 -13.46
N GLU A 79 -1.24 -3.18 -13.78
CA GLU A 79 -2.01 -2.67 -14.93
C GLU A 79 -2.41 -1.21 -14.73
N PHE A 80 -2.77 -0.81 -13.51
CA PHE A 80 -3.02 0.58 -13.15
C PHE A 80 -1.77 1.45 -13.44
N LEU A 81 -0.60 1.06 -12.93
CA LEU A 81 0.64 1.81 -13.17
C LEU A 81 1.06 1.82 -14.65
N LYS A 82 0.76 0.77 -15.43
CA LYS A 82 0.98 0.80 -16.89
C LYS A 82 0.14 1.88 -17.57
N SER A 83 -1.11 2.07 -17.13
CA SER A 83 -1.98 3.11 -17.69
C SER A 83 -1.47 4.53 -17.39
N GLU A 84 -0.70 4.68 -16.30
CA GLU A 84 -0.08 5.95 -15.89
C GLU A 84 1.41 6.04 -16.27
N VAL A 85 1.91 5.13 -17.12
CA VAL A 85 3.31 5.09 -17.56
C VAL A 85 4.29 5.15 -16.37
N SER A 86 3.95 4.43 -15.29
CA SER A 86 4.67 4.39 -14.01
C SER A 86 4.91 2.96 -13.52
N ALA A 87 4.82 1.97 -14.43
CA ALA A 87 4.94 0.55 -14.12
C ALA A 87 6.35 0.15 -13.67
N GLU A 88 7.37 0.92 -14.06
CA GLU A 88 8.76 0.75 -13.63
C GLU A 88 8.90 0.73 -12.10
N ASN A 89 8.08 1.48 -11.38
CA ASN A 89 8.13 1.53 -9.91
C ASN A 89 7.85 0.17 -9.26
N ILE A 90 6.76 -0.49 -9.65
CA ILE A 90 6.41 -1.80 -9.09
C ILE A 90 7.32 -2.91 -9.62
N LEU A 91 7.78 -2.80 -10.87
CA LEU A 91 8.73 -3.74 -11.46
C LEU A 91 10.10 -3.68 -10.75
N PHE A 92 10.58 -2.47 -10.44
CA PHE A 92 11.80 -2.26 -9.69
C PHE A 92 11.68 -2.83 -8.27
N TYR A 93 10.56 -2.57 -7.57
CA TYR A 93 10.29 -3.16 -6.26
C TYR A 93 10.35 -4.71 -6.31
N GLN A 94 9.67 -5.32 -7.28
CA GLN A 94 9.68 -6.78 -7.44
C GLN A 94 11.07 -7.33 -7.76
N ALA A 95 11.86 -6.61 -8.56
CA ALA A 95 13.23 -6.98 -8.87
C ALA A 95 14.10 -6.96 -7.60
N CYS A 96 13.95 -5.93 -6.76
CA CYS A 96 14.60 -5.83 -5.46
C CYS A 96 14.20 -6.97 -4.51
N GLU A 97 12.91 -7.33 -4.45
CA GLU A 97 12.44 -8.44 -3.62
C GLU A 97 12.98 -9.80 -4.06
N LYS A 98 13.20 -9.99 -5.37
CA LYS A 98 13.88 -11.17 -5.90
C LYS A 98 15.37 -11.15 -5.54
N PHE A 99 16.03 -10.01 -5.71
CA PHE A 99 17.44 -9.82 -5.40
C PHE A 99 17.79 -10.17 -3.97
N LYS A 100 16.96 -9.74 -3.01
CA LYS A 100 17.12 -10.03 -1.58
C LYS A 100 17.16 -11.54 -1.26
N LYS A 101 16.64 -12.39 -2.16
CA LYS A 101 16.61 -13.85 -2.00
C LYS A 101 17.76 -14.56 -2.71
N ILE A 102 18.58 -13.84 -3.48
CA ILE A 102 19.69 -14.40 -4.25
C ILE A 102 20.90 -14.60 -3.30
N PRO A 103 21.54 -15.78 -3.30
CA PRO A 103 22.73 -15.98 -2.52
C PRO A 103 23.89 -15.09 -3.03
N PRO A 104 24.83 -14.66 -2.14
CA PRO A 104 25.91 -13.75 -2.51
C PRO A 104 26.77 -14.22 -3.69
N THR A 105 26.86 -15.54 -3.90
CA THR A 105 27.63 -16.16 -4.99
C THR A 105 27.08 -15.88 -6.39
N ARG A 106 25.85 -15.36 -6.52
CA ARG A 106 25.19 -15.06 -7.80
C ARG A 106 24.76 -13.60 -7.90
N LEU A 107 25.26 -12.74 -7.01
CA LEU A 107 24.81 -11.36 -6.87
C LEU A 107 25.22 -10.51 -8.09
N GLU A 108 26.45 -10.69 -8.57
CA GLU A 108 27.02 -9.90 -9.68
C GLU A 108 26.25 -10.10 -10.98
N GLU A 109 25.76 -11.30 -11.26
CA GLU A 109 24.99 -11.59 -12.49
C GLU A 109 23.63 -10.85 -12.52
N VAL A 110 23.07 -10.49 -11.36
CA VAL A 110 21.71 -9.95 -11.25
C VAL A 110 21.68 -8.47 -10.90
N CYS A 111 22.71 -7.93 -10.24
CA CYS A 111 22.86 -6.50 -9.98
C CYS A 111 22.71 -5.66 -11.26
N ASP A 112 23.37 -6.07 -12.34
CA ASP A 112 23.36 -5.34 -13.62
C ASP A 112 21.96 -5.23 -14.24
N PHE A 113 21.09 -6.22 -14.01
CA PHE A 113 19.72 -6.20 -14.50
C PHE A 113 18.84 -5.24 -13.70
N ILE A 114 19.06 -5.15 -12.40
CA ILE A 114 18.27 -4.31 -11.49
C ILE A 114 18.64 -2.84 -11.65
N ILE A 115 19.93 -2.54 -11.80
CA ILE A 115 20.40 -1.18 -12.05
C ILE A 115 19.83 -0.63 -13.38
N LYS A 116 19.60 -1.49 -14.37
CA LYS A 116 18.98 -1.09 -15.65
C LYS A 116 17.46 -0.84 -15.57
N LEU A 117 16.80 -1.22 -14.48
CA LEU A 117 15.37 -0.99 -14.25
C LEU A 117 15.07 0.32 -13.49
N ALA A 118 16.10 0.98 -12.95
CA ALA A 118 16.02 2.29 -12.28
C ALA A 118 16.40 3.42 -13.24
#